data_AF-A0AAE0FEV0-F1
#
_entry.id   AF-A0AAE0FEV0-F1
#
_cell.length_a   1.000
_cell.length_b   1.000
_cell.length_c   1.000
_cell.angle_alpha   90.00
_cell.angle_beta   90.00
_cell.angle_gamma   90.00
#
_symmetry.space_group_name_H-M   'P 1'
#
loop_
_entity.id
_entity.type
_entity.pdbx_description
1 polymer ?
#
loop_
_entity_poly.entity_id
_entity_poly.type
_entity_poly.pdbx_seq_one_letter_code
_entity_poly.pdbx_strand_id
1 'polypeptide(L)'
;MCADLVHKGHVNIIKKASEYGSVVVGLLTDEAVSSYKRKPVVPFEDRLSVIKSLKGVNEVVPQNSLDYRPNLERLRPDFVVHGDDWKSGKQQRTRQEVINFIGCNTFDPALYILWRFAWDSLKPSSLPSSPEP
;
A
#
# COMPACT_ATOMS: atom_id res chain seq x y z
N MET A 1 0.79 -6.56 4.37
CA MET A 1 0.31 -7.77 3.64
C MET A 1 -0.01 -8.90 4.61
N CYS A 2 -0.94 -9.79 4.25
CA CYS A 2 -1.25 -11.00 5.03
C CYS A 2 -0.27 -12.14 4.71
N ALA A 3 0.00 -12.39 3.42
CA ALA A 3 0.93 -13.42 2.94
C ALA A 3 0.72 -14.81 3.55
N ASP A 4 -0.53 -15.27 3.65
CA ASP A 4 -0.88 -16.60 4.17
C ASP A 4 -0.20 -17.71 3.36
N LEU A 5 -0.45 -17.74 2.05
CA LEU A 5 0.31 -18.54 1.10
C LEU A 5 0.97 -17.59 0.11
N VAL A 6 2.31 -17.65 0.00
CA VAL A 6 3.04 -16.79 -0.94
C VAL A 6 2.78 -17.26 -2.36
N HIS A 7 2.48 -16.31 -3.25
CA HIS A 7 2.24 -16.54 -4.67
C HIS A 7 2.78 -15.36 -5.47
N LYS A 8 2.70 -15.44 -6.82
CA LYS A 8 3.24 -14.42 -7.74
C LYS A 8 2.81 -12.98 -7.45
N GLY A 9 1.63 -12.77 -6.84
CA GLY A 9 1.12 -11.44 -6.52
C GLY A 9 1.97 -10.74 -5.45
N HIS A 10 2.34 -11.44 -4.38
CA HIS A 10 3.21 -10.91 -3.34
C HIS A 10 4.60 -10.56 -3.91
N VAL A 11 5.16 -11.47 -4.71
CA VAL A 11 6.47 -11.28 -5.35
C VAL A 11 6.47 -10.07 -6.29
N ASN A 12 5.41 -9.89 -7.07
CA ASN A 12 5.29 -8.74 -7.98
C ASN A 12 5.19 -7.41 -7.23
N ILE A 13 4.45 -7.35 -6.12
CA ILE A 13 4.36 -6.14 -5.29
C ILE A 13 5.73 -5.80 -4.69
N ILE A 14 6.45 -6.79 -4.15
CA ILE A 14 7.79 -6.59 -3.58
C ILE A 14 8.77 -6.13 -4.66
N LYS A 15 8.78 -6.79 -5.82
CA LYS A 15 9.61 -6.39 -6.97
C LYS A 15 9.32 -4.96 -7.38
N LYS A 16 8.04 -4.58 -7.50
CA LYS A 16 7.66 -3.22 -7.86
C LYS A 16 8.09 -2.21 -6.79
N ALA A 17 7.87 -2.52 -5.51
CA ALA A 17 8.31 -1.68 -4.40
C ALA A 17 9.84 -1.46 -4.40
N SER A 18 10.62 -2.48 -4.76
CA SER A 18 12.08 -2.37 -4.82
C SER A 18 12.61 -1.43 -5.91
N GLU A 19 11.78 -1.04 -6.88
CA GLU A 19 12.13 0.01 -7.86
C GLU A 19 12.16 1.41 -7.23
N TYR A 20 11.51 1.61 -6.08
CA TYR A 20 11.43 2.89 -5.37
C TYR A 20 12.42 3.00 -4.20
N GLY A 21 13.15 1.92 -3.87
CA GLY A 21 14.17 1.92 -2.82
C GLY A 21 14.08 0.73 -1.87
N SER A 22 14.49 0.94 -0.62
CA SER A 22 14.46 -0.09 0.42
C SER A 22 13.03 -0.46 0.80
N VAL A 23 12.72 -1.75 0.82
CA VAL A 23 11.37 -2.28 1.07
C VAL A 23 11.24 -2.76 2.51
N VAL A 24 10.37 -2.09 3.26
CA VAL A 24 9.90 -2.55 4.57
C VAL A 24 8.50 -3.16 4.41
N VAL A 25 8.33 -4.42 4.81
CA VAL A 25 7.04 -5.11 4.74
C VAL A 25 6.34 -5.05 6.09
N GLY A 26 5.18 -4.38 6.15
CA GLY A 26 4.23 -4.54 7.26
C GLY A 26 3.49 -5.87 7.13
N LEU A 27 3.86 -6.87 7.91
CA LEU A 27 3.23 -8.19 7.91
C LEU A 27 2.13 -8.23 8.97
N LEU A 28 0.87 -8.45 8.56
CA LEU A 28 -0.24 -8.48 9.50
C LEU A 28 -0.13 -9.69 10.45
N THR A 29 -0.33 -9.46 11.75
CA THR A 29 -0.43 -10.55 12.74
C THR A 29 -1.70 -11.37 12.54
N ASP A 30 -1.76 -12.54 13.17
CA ASP A 30 -2.93 -13.40 13.05
C ASP A 30 -4.20 -12.72 13.59
N GLU A 31 -4.08 -11.95 14.67
CA GLU A 31 -5.14 -11.15 15.27
C GLU A 31 -5.59 -10.03 14.34
N ALA A 32 -4.63 -9.31 13.74
CA ALA A 32 -4.91 -8.26 12.78
C ALA A 32 -5.70 -8.79 11.58
N VAL A 33 -5.30 -9.95 11.04
CA VAL A 33 -6.00 -10.60 9.93
C VAL A 33 -7.41 -11.05 10.34
N SER A 34 -7.53 -11.65 11.53
CA SER A 34 -8.79 -12.20 12.04
C SER A 34 -9.84 -11.11 12.31
N SER A 35 -9.44 -9.85 12.47
CA SER A 35 -10.36 -8.71 12.68
C SER A 35 -11.26 -8.40 11.48
N TYR A 36 -10.88 -8.81 10.25
CA TYR A 36 -11.63 -8.45 9.04
C TYR A 36 -11.88 -9.62 8.06
N LYS A 37 -11.14 -10.73 8.20
CA LYS A 37 -11.32 -11.96 7.42
C LYS A 37 -10.96 -13.18 8.27
N ARG A 38 -11.04 -14.38 7.68
CA ARG A 38 -10.66 -15.62 8.36
C ARG A 38 -9.19 -15.57 8.80
N LYS A 39 -8.89 -16.21 9.93
CA LYS A 39 -7.52 -16.40 10.42
C LYS A 39 -6.65 -17.06 9.33
N PRO A 40 -5.37 -16.67 9.19
CA PRO A 40 -4.42 -17.35 8.31
C PRO A 40 -4.31 -18.84 8.67
N VAL A 41 -4.04 -19.68 7.67
CA VAL A 41 -3.68 -21.09 7.90
C VAL A 41 -2.24 -21.18 8.39
N VAL A 42 -1.36 -20.34 7.86
CA VAL A 42 0.05 -20.29 8.23
C VAL A 42 0.26 -19.29 9.38
N PRO A 43 0.85 -19.71 10.52
CA PRO A 43 1.11 -18.83 11.65
C PRO A 43 2.00 -17.64 11.28
N PHE A 44 1.87 -16.54 12.03
CA PHE A 44 2.65 -15.32 11.81
C PHE A 44 4.16 -15.56 11.70
N GLU A 45 4.76 -16.37 12.57
CA GLU A 45 6.21 -16.62 12.57
C GLU A 45 6.71 -17.31 11.31
N ASP A 46 5.93 -18.26 10.78
CA ASP A 46 6.27 -18.96 9.54
C ASP A 46 6.14 -18.00 8.34
N ARG A 47 5.06 -17.19 8.30
CA ARG A 47 4.89 -16.14 7.29
C ARG A 47 6.03 -15.11 7.36
N LEU A 48 6.46 -14.75 8.57
CA LEU A 48 7.57 -13.82 8.81
C LEU A 48 8.88 -14.36 8.25
N SER A 49 9.20 -15.63 8.55
CA SER A 49 10.38 -16.32 8.03
C SER A 49 10.41 -16.34 6.50
N VAL A 50 9.28 -16.70 5.88
CA VAL A 50 9.16 -16.73 4.42
C VAL A 50 9.35 -15.34 3.82
N ILE A 51 8.64 -14.32 4.32
CA ILE A 51 8.73 -12.96 3.76
C ILE A 51 10.12 -12.36 3.93
N LYS A 52 10.78 -12.57 5.08
CA LYS A 52 12.17 -12.13 5.30
C LYS A 52 13.15 -12.75 4.29
N SER A 53 12.86 -13.95 3.79
CA SER A 53 13.72 -14.64 2.81
C SER A 53 13.55 -14.14 1.37
N LEU A 54 12.51 -13.34 1.08
CA LEU A 54 12.21 -12.93 -0.29
C LEU A 54 13.18 -11.85 -0.77
N LYS A 55 13.73 -12.05 -1.97
CA LYS A 55 14.58 -11.06 -2.64
C LYS A 55 13.83 -9.73 -2.80
N GLY A 56 14.49 -8.65 -2.41
CA GLY A 56 13.96 -7.29 -2.47
C GLY A 56 13.30 -6.84 -1.17
N VAL A 57 13.13 -7.70 -0.17
CA VAL A 57 12.71 -7.30 1.19
C VAL A 57 13.94 -6.92 2.00
N ASN A 58 13.92 -5.72 2.58
CA ASN A 58 15.01 -5.23 3.45
C ASN A 58 14.68 -5.44 4.93
N GLU A 59 13.42 -5.22 5.32
CA GLU A 59 12.95 -5.39 6.69
C GLU A 59 11.50 -5.90 6.69
N VAL A 60 11.13 -6.65 7.72
CA VAL A 60 9.75 -7.06 7.95
C VAL A 60 9.37 -6.67 9.37
N VAL A 61 8.29 -5.89 9.49
CA VAL A 61 7.77 -5.40 10.77
C VAL A 61 6.37 -5.98 11.02
N PRO A 62 6.02 -6.31 12.27
CA PRO A 62 4.66 -6.70 12.58
C PRO A 62 3.70 -5.52 12.37
N GLN A 63 2.51 -5.85 11.87
CA GLN A 63 1.38 -4.93 11.79
C GLN A 63 0.23 -5.52 12.59
N ASN A 64 0.04 -5.00 13.80
CA ASN A 64 -0.84 -5.58 14.81
C ASN A 64 -2.34 -5.25 14.59
N SER A 65 -2.66 -4.44 13.58
CA SER A 65 -4.04 -4.08 13.26
C SER A 65 -4.23 -3.80 11.77
N LEU A 66 -5.48 -3.66 11.34
CA LEU A 66 -5.78 -3.22 9.97
C LEU A 66 -5.42 -1.75 9.76
N ASP A 67 -5.32 -0.95 10.82
CA ASP A 67 -4.86 0.44 10.76
C ASP A 67 -3.34 0.49 10.54
N TYR A 68 -2.92 1.20 9.50
CA TYR A 68 -1.53 1.35 9.10
C TYR A 68 -0.82 2.47 9.87
N ARG A 69 -1.57 3.43 10.45
CA ARG A 69 -1.02 4.63 11.07
C ARG A 69 0.11 4.36 12.07
N PRO A 70 0.02 3.39 13.01
CA PRO A 70 1.11 3.14 13.95
C PRO A 70 2.45 2.83 13.27
N ASN A 71 2.43 2.08 12.17
CA ASN A 71 3.64 1.78 11.41
C ASN A 71 4.06 2.94 10.50
N LEU A 72 3.10 3.66 9.91
CA LEU A 72 3.40 4.82 9.06
C LEU A 72 4.00 5.99 9.85
N GLU A 73 3.49 6.26 11.05
CA GLU A 73 4.03 7.28 11.96
C GLU A 73 5.44 6.94 12.42
N ARG A 74 5.69 5.66 12.72
CA ARG A 74 7.00 5.18 13.17
C ARG A 74 8.04 5.17 12.06
N LEU A 75 7.68 4.66 10.88
CA LEU A 75 8.62 4.43 9.78
C LEU A 75 8.76 5.64 8.86
N ARG A 76 7.74 6.50 8.77
CA ARG A 76 7.65 7.65 7.88
C ARG A 76 8.12 7.36 6.45
N PRO A 77 7.53 6.35 5.77
CA PRO A 77 7.98 5.95 4.45
C PRO A 77 7.65 7.02 3.40
N ASP A 78 8.50 7.13 2.38
CA ASP A 78 8.24 7.99 1.21
C ASP A 78 7.11 7.44 0.33
N PHE A 79 6.93 6.11 0.29
CA PHE A 79 5.92 5.45 -0.54
C PHE A 79 5.23 4.32 0.22
N VAL A 80 3.95 4.10 -0.10
CA VAL A 80 3.23 2.86 0.24
C VAL A 80 2.77 2.18 -1.04
N VAL A 81 3.12 0.90 -1.16
CA VAL A 81 2.79 0.07 -2.31
C VAL A 81 1.75 -0.97 -1.90
N HIS A 82 0.63 -1.02 -2.61
CA HIS A 82 -0.44 -1.98 -2.38
C HIS A 82 -1.11 -2.37 -3.71
N GLY A 83 -1.67 -3.58 -3.77
CA GLY A 83 -2.54 -3.99 -4.87
C GLY A 83 -3.82 -3.13 -4.95
N ASP A 84 -4.56 -3.32 -6.04
CA ASP A 84 -5.83 -2.64 -6.29
C ASP A 84 -7.05 -3.31 -5.64
N ASP A 85 -6.84 -4.37 -4.87
CA ASP A 85 -7.90 -5.14 -4.20
C ASP A 85 -8.59 -4.35 -3.08
N TRP A 86 -7.88 -3.42 -2.43
CA TRP A 86 -8.43 -2.60 -1.33
C TRP A 86 -9.21 -1.35 -1.78
N LYS A 87 -9.39 -1.15 -3.09
CA LYS A 87 -10.15 -0.03 -3.65
C LYS A 87 -11.63 -0.11 -3.31
N SER A 88 -12.13 -1.32 -3.13
CA SER A 88 -13.50 -1.66 -2.77
C SER A 88 -13.52 -2.65 -1.60
N GLY A 89 -14.69 -2.86 -1.03
CA GLY A 89 -14.87 -3.80 0.08
C GLY A 89 -14.28 -3.31 1.40
N LYS A 90 -13.97 -4.25 2.30
CA LYS A 90 -13.71 -3.98 3.73
C LYS A 90 -12.51 -3.06 4.01
N GLN A 91 -11.56 -2.97 3.08
CA GLN A 91 -10.31 -2.21 3.27
C GLN A 91 -10.35 -0.80 2.64
N GLN A 92 -11.46 -0.41 2.02
CA GLN A 92 -11.57 0.90 1.36
C GLN A 92 -11.33 2.08 2.32
N ARG A 93 -11.83 1.97 3.55
CA ARG A 93 -11.63 3.01 4.58
C ARG A 93 -10.15 3.15 4.95
N THR A 94 -9.50 2.02 5.23
CA THR A 94 -8.06 1.95 5.54
C THR A 94 -7.22 2.55 4.41
N ARG A 95 -7.57 2.26 3.15
CA ARG A 95 -6.92 2.89 1.99
C ARG A 95 -6.98 4.42 2.06
N GLN A 96 -8.15 4.96 2.36
CA GLN A 96 -8.33 6.42 2.43
C GLN A 96 -7.51 7.02 3.58
N GLU A 97 -7.45 6.35 4.72
CA GLU A 97 -6.63 6.78 5.86
C GLU A 97 -5.15 6.80 5.53
N VAL A 98 -4.63 5.80 4.82
CA VAL A 98 -3.24 5.76 4.33
C VAL A 98 -2.96 6.93 3.38
N ILE A 99 -3.86 7.19 2.43
CA ILE A 99 -3.71 8.30 1.46
C ILE A 99 -3.70 9.65 2.20
N ASN A 100 -4.61 9.84 3.15
CA ASN A 100 -4.68 11.06 3.94
C ASN A 100 -3.42 11.25 4.77
N PHE A 101 -2.83 10.16 5.29
CA PHE A 101 -1.63 10.21 6.12
C PHE A 101 -0.38 10.59 5.31
N ILE A 102 -0.18 9.95 4.16
CA ILE A 102 1.04 10.13 3.34
C ILE A 102 1.00 11.44 2.54
N GLY A 103 -0.20 12.00 2.33
CA GLY A 103 -0.40 13.22 1.55
C GLY A 103 -0.43 12.95 0.04
N CYS A 104 -1.11 13.81 -0.71
CA CYS A 104 -1.39 13.65 -2.14
C CYS A 104 -0.16 13.54 -3.07
N ASN A 105 1.07 13.65 -2.59
CA ASN A 105 2.28 13.73 -3.42
C ASN A 105 3.14 12.45 -3.47
N THR A 106 2.79 11.43 -2.70
CA THR A 106 3.66 10.25 -2.45
C THR A 106 2.90 8.92 -2.50
N PHE A 107 1.71 8.94 -3.09
CA PHE A 107 0.92 7.77 -3.40
C PHE A 107 1.02 7.51 -4.90
N ASP A 108 1.68 6.42 -5.33
CA ASP A 108 1.74 6.07 -6.76
C ASP A 108 0.35 5.59 -7.24
N PRO A 109 -0.37 6.41 -8.05
CA PRO A 109 -1.70 6.07 -8.55
C PRO A 109 -1.64 5.17 -9.80
N ALA A 110 -0.45 4.79 -10.30
CA ALA A 110 -0.27 3.87 -11.41
C ALA A 110 -0.58 2.40 -11.04
N LEU A 111 -0.65 2.06 -9.74
CA LEU A 111 -1.35 0.86 -9.26
C LEU A 111 -2.89 1.05 -9.22
N TYR A 112 -3.41 2.27 -9.41
CA TYR A 112 -4.84 2.52 -9.46
C TYR A 112 -5.43 2.50 -10.87
N ILE A 113 -4.85 3.08 -11.92
CA ILE A 113 -5.49 2.97 -13.23
C ILE A 113 -4.49 2.78 -14.40
N LEU A 114 -3.19 3.13 -14.25
CA LEU A 114 -2.13 3.42 -15.28
C LEU A 114 -2.17 4.90 -15.79
N TRP A 115 -3.24 5.69 -15.61
CA TRP A 115 -4.15 5.83 -16.78
C TRP A 115 -5.50 6.56 -16.62
N ARG A 116 -5.79 7.46 -15.67
CA ARG A 116 -6.93 8.35 -15.97
C ARG A 116 -6.33 9.43 -16.87
N PHE A 117 -6.01 8.97 -18.09
CA PHE A 117 -5.25 9.61 -19.16
C PHE A 117 -5.34 11.12 -19.12
N ALA A 118 -4.19 11.79 -19.15
CA ALA A 118 -4.13 13.25 -19.04
C ALA A 118 -4.71 13.79 -17.73
N TRP A 119 -3.98 14.67 -17.08
CA TRP A 119 -4.68 15.87 -16.62
C TRP A 119 -4.02 17.07 -17.28
N ASP A 120 -2.68 17.14 -17.36
CA ASP A 120 -2.02 18.36 -17.86
C ASP A 120 -0.86 18.15 -18.85
N SER A 121 -0.95 17.24 -19.81
CA SER A 121 -0.06 17.39 -20.98
C SER A 121 -0.41 18.64 -21.82
N LEU A 122 -1.49 19.39 -21.52
CA LEU A 122 -2.22 20.19 -22.55
C LEU A 122 -2.98 21.46 -22.09
N LYS A 123 -2.60 22.24 -21.07
CA LYS A 123 -3.08 23.63 -21.00
C LYS A 123 -1.98 24.70 -20.94
N PRO A 124 -1.77 25.43 -22.07
CA PRO A 124 -1.04 26.69 -22.13
C PRO A 124 -1.76 27.85 -21.42
N SER A 125 -0.95 28.85 -21.11
CA SER A 125 -1.15 30.07 -20.31
C SER A 125 -2.42 30.88 -20.56
N SER A 126 -2.95 31.43 -19.45
CA SER A 126 -3.97 32.48 -19.31
C SER A 126 -5.45 32.06 -19.39
N LEU A 127 -6.15 32.28 -18.27
CA LEU A 127 -7.58 32.56 -18.25
C LEU A 127 -7.74 33.94 -17.60
N PRO A 128 -8.29 34.94 -18.32
CA PRO A 128 -8.80 36.15 -17.68
C PRO A 128 -10.08 35.82 -16.90
N SER A 129 -10.37 36.72 -15.95
CA SER A 129 -11.42 36.69 -14.94
C SER A 129 -12.80 36.24 -15.43
N SER A 130 -13.52 35.62 -14.48
CA SER A 130 -14.95 35.30 -14.49
C SER A 130 -15.85 36.40 -15.07
N PRO A 131 -17.04 36.01 -15.54
CA PRO A 131 -18.20 36.46 -14.78
C PRO A 131 -19.26 35.37 -14.54
N GLU A 132 -19.87 35.47 -13.37
CA GLU A 132 -21.21 34.98 -12.98
C GLU A 132 -22.28 35.34 -14.04
N PRO A 133 -23.39 34.59 -14.20
CA PRO A 133 -24.34 34.24 -13.14
C PRO A 133 -24.81 32.78 -13.06
#